data_AF-A0A934H6X4-F1
#
_entry.id   AF-A0A934H6X4-F1
#
_cell.length_a   1.000
_cell.length_b   1.000
_cell.length_c   1.000
_cell.angle_alpha   90.00
_cell.angle_beta   90.00
_cell.angle_gamma   90.00
#
_symmetry.space_group_name_H-M   'P 1'
#
loop_
_entity.id
_entity.type
_entity.pdbx_description
1 polymer ?
#
loop_
_entity_poly.entity_id
_entity_poly.type
_entity_poly.pdbx_seq_one_letter_code
_entity_poly.pdbx_strand_id
1 'polypeptide(L)'
;MKVELFTAIQSRRSIRKFQDTPVPREDLRRMLEAARHAPSGTNQQPWHFVVVQDRGLLQQMAQAVEHKFCSLLERSEKVGAPRRMEAYLRYLRRFSTFFAQAPVTIAVLQKDYDLVDLNAIELILGQQHDPSPHGVAAAVENLLLAAHALGYGACWTHGPLVARNELERLLGVAKPWRLFAMVPVGLPAESPPARPRKPLEEIVTFLP
;
A
#
# COMPACT_ATOMS: atom_id res chain seq x y z
N MET A 1 22.80 -8.30 7.12
CA MET A 1 23.00 -9.49 6.28
C MET A 1 22.44 -9.17 4.90
N LYS A 2 23.17 -9.40 3.79
CA LYS A 2 22.60 -9.22 2.45
C LYS A 2 21.64 -10.39 2.17
N VAL A 3 20.36 -10.11 1.92
CA VAL A 3 19.42 -11.13 1.46
C VAL A 3 19.53 -11.18 -0.07
N GLU A 4 19.71 -12.38 -0.61
CA GLU A 4 19.69 -12.62 -2.05
C GLU A 4 18.28 -12.32 -2.62
N LEU A 5 18.18 -11.84 -3.86
CA LEU A 5 16.94 -11.32 -4.44
C LEU A 5 15.80 -12.35 -4.42
N PHE A 6 16.02 -13.56 -4.94
CA PHE A 6 14.98 -14.59 -4.96
C PHE A 6 14.58 -15.00 -3.55
N THR A 7 15.55 -15.08 -2.65
CA THR A 7 15.31 -15.32 -1.22
C THR A 7 14.43 -14.22 -0.62
N ALA A 8 14.69 -12.95 -0.93
CA ALA A 8 13.90 -11.83 -0.45
C ALA A 8 12.46 -11.90 -0.96
N ILE A 9 12.27 -12.15 -2.26
CA ILE A 9 10.94 -12.29 -2.89
C ILE A 9 10.14 -13.43 -2.24
N GLN A 10 10.76 -14.59 -2.02
CA GLN A 10 10.09 -15.77 -1.49
C GLN A 10 9.81 -15.69 0.02
N SER A 11 10.72 -15.10 0.79
CA SER A 11 10.64 -15.05 2.26
C SER A 11 9.87 -13.85 2.80
N ARG A 12 9.63 -12.80 2.00
CA ARG A 12 8.84 -11.64 2.41
C ARG A 12 7.44 -12.06 2.89
N ARG A 13 6.96 -11.43 3.96
CA ARG A 13 5.59 -11.57 4.48
C ARG A 13 4.91 -10.22 4.61
N SER A 14 3.58 -10.21 4.66
CA SER A 14 2.80 -9.04 5.02
C SER A 14 2.70 -8.94 6.53
N ILE A 15 3.56 -8.12 7.14
CA ILE A 15 3.67 -7.94 8.59
C ILE A 15 2.69 -6.86 9.04
N ARG A 16 1.91 -7.15 10.09
CA ARG A 16 0.86 -6.30 10.65
C ARG A 16 1.04 -6.05 12.15
N LYS A 17 1.97 -6.75 12.80
CA LYS A 17 2.40 -6.49 14.18
C LYS A 17 3.86 -6.08 14.20
N PHE A 18 4.15 -4.98 14.91
CA PHE A 18 5.46 -4.36 14.93
C PHE A 18 5.93 -4.14 16.35
N GLN A 19 7.24 -4.18 16.56
CA GLN A 19 7.86 -3.74 17.80
C GLN A 19 7.81 -2.19 17.86
N ASP A 20 7.88 -1.64 19.07
CA ASP A 20 7.90 -0.17 19.29
C ASP A 20 9.29 0.45 19.09
N THR A 21 10.12 -0.15 18.24
CA THR A 21 11.45 0.34 17.92
C THR A 21 11.37 1.32 16.75
N PRO A 22 11.87 2.56 16.89
CA PRO A 22 11.91 3.53 15.79
C PRO A 22 12.71 3.00 14.60
N VAL A 23 12.25 3.29 13.38
CA VAL A 23 13.01 3.00 12.15
C VAL A 23 13.98 4.17 11.89
N PRO A 24 15.30 3.93 11.81
CA PRO A 24 16.27 4.98 11.50
C PRO A 24 15.99 5.63 10.15
N ARG A 25 16.23 6.95 10.07
CA ARG A 25 16.03 7.73 8.82
C ARG A 25 16.86 7.20 7.66
N GLU A 26 18.05 6.68 7.93
CA GLU A 26 18.93 6.11 6.91
C GLU A 26 18.29 4.90 6.23
N ASP A 27 17.71 3.98 7.00
CA ASP A 27 17.04 2.81 6.46
C ASP A 27 15.78 3.20 5.68
N LEU A 28 15.01 4.17 6.16
CA LEU A 28 13.88 4.73 5.41
C LEU A 28 14.33 5.31 4.06
N ARG A 29 15.45 6.03 4.03
CA ARG A 29 16.01 6.54 2.76
C ARG A 29 16.40 5.41 1.82
N ARG A 30 16.98 4.32 2.32
CA ARG A 30 17.34 3.15 1.50
C ARG A 30 16.10 2.44 0.92
N MET A 31 15.02 2.32 1.71
CA MET A 31 13.75 1.77 1.24
C MET A 31 13.11 2.64 0.15
N LEU A 32 13.08 3.96 0.36
CA LEU A 32 12.53 4.91 -0.59
C LEU A 32 13.39 5.02 -1.86
N GLU A 33 14.70 4.86 -1.75
CA GLU A 33 15.60 4.82 -2.90
C GLU A 33 15.33 3.59 -3.78
N ALA A 34 15.08 2.42 -3.18
CA ALA A 34 14.64 1.25 -3.94
C ALA A 34 13.29 1.50 -4.64
N ALA A 35 12.34 2.15 -3.95
CA ALA A 35 11.06 2.54 -4.54
C ALA A 35 11.23 3.48 -5.74
N ARG A 36 12.14 4.46 -5.62
CA ARG A 36 12.48 5.43 -6.68
C ARG A 36 13.01 4.76 -7.95
N HIS A 37 13.67 3.62 -7.82
CA HIS A 37 14.22 2.83 -8.93
C HIS A 37 13.20 1.94 -9.66
N ALA A 38 11.91 1.99 -9.29
CA ALA A 38 10.89 1.26 -10.03
C ALA A 38 10.71 1.80 -11.47
N PRO A 39 10.34 0.92 -12.42
CA PRO A 39 10.00 1.36 -13.77
C PRO A 39 8.66 2.11 -13.79
N SER A 40 8.52 3.04 -14.74
CA SER A 40 7.25 3.67 -15.08
C SER A 40 7.20 3.93 -16.58
N GLY A 41 6.01 3.79 -17.19
CA GLY A 41 5.80 4.17 -18.59
C GLY A 41 6.23 5.61 -18.83
N THR A 42 6.94 5.86 -19.94
CA THR A 42 7.53 7.16 -20.29
C THR A 42 8.36 7.83 -19.17
N ASN A 43 8.84 7.04 -18.20
CA ASN A 43 9.57 7.51 -17.00
C ASN A 43 8.81 8.55 -16.16
N GLN A 44 7.48 8.49 -16.16
CA GLN A 44 6.57 9.44 -15.49
C GLN A 44 6.74 9.51 -13.96
N GLN A 45 7.23 8.44 -13.34
CA GLN A 45 7.47 8.34 -11.89
C GLN A 45 6.28 8.89 -11.08
N PRO A 46 5.06 8.36 -11.28
CA PRO A 46 3.80 8.94 -10.79
C PRO A 46 3.60 8.81 -9.27
N TRP A 47 4.67 8.66 -8.48
CA TRP A 47 4.63 8.38 -7.05
C TRP A 47 5.21 9.52 -6.22
N HIS A 48 4.63 9.71 -5.03
CA HIS A 48 5.20 10.52 -3.96
C HIS A 48 5.01 9.80 -2.63
N PHE A 49 5.93 9.96 -1.69
CA PHE A 49 5.94 9.20 -0.44
C PHE A 49 5.93 10.15 0.76
N VAL A 50 4.86 10.09 1.55
CA VAL A 50 4.73 10.84 2.80
C VAL A 50 5.05 9.92 3.97
N VAL A 51 6.16 10.19 4.66
CA VAL A 51 6.64 9.38 5.78
C VAL A 51 6.04 9.91 7.08
N VAL A 52 5.21 9.12 7.74
CA VAL A 52 4.50 9.51 8.97
C VAL A 52 5.05 8.73 10.16
N GLN A 53 5.77 9.43 11.04
CA GLN A 53 6.26 8.90 12.33
C GLN A 53 5.51 9.50 13.53
N ASP A 54 4.74 10.57 13.32
CA ASP A 54 3.93 11.19 14.37
C ASP A 54 2.85 10.22 14.84
N ARG A 55 2.97 9.75 16.09
CA ARG A 55 2.04 8.79 16.69
C ARG A 55 0.63 9.37 16.83
N GLY A 56 0.50 10.66 17.15
CA GLY A 56 -0.79 11.32 17.28
C GLY A 56 -1.53 11.36 15.93
N LEU A 57 -0.84 11.75 14.87
CA LEU A 57 -1.38 11.76 13.51
C LEU A 57 -1.77 10.36 13.05
N LEU A 58 -0.93 9.35 13.29
CA LEU A 58 -1.25 7.96 12.97
C LEU A 58 -2.54 7.48 13.67
N GLN A 59 -2.73 7.85 14.94
CA GLN A 59 -3.95 7.50 15.69
C GLN A 59 -5.18 8.26 15.15
N GLN A 60 -5.05 9.56 14.82
CA GLN A 60 -6.13 10.31 14.18
C GLN A 60 -6.55 9.70 12.84
N MET A 61 -5.58 9.28 12.03
CA MET A 61 -5.83 8.56 10.77
C MET A 61 -6.55 7.22 11.01
N ALA A 62 -6.15 6.45 12.03
CA ALA A 62 -6.84 5.20 12.36
C ALA A 62 -8.28 5.43 12.83
N GLN A 63 -8.52 6.46 13.64
CA GLN A 63 -9.87 6.86 14.06
C GLN A 63 -10.75 7.26 12.87
N ALA A 64 -10.21 8.00 11.90
CA ALA A 64 -10.90 8.33 10.67
C ALA A 64 -11.36 7.09 9.88
N VAL A 65 -10.46 6.10 9.74
CA VAL A 65 -10.77 4.82 9.09
C VAL A 65 -11.84 4.06 9.86
N GLU A 66 -11.70 3.99 11.18
CA GLU A 66 -12.62 3.33 12.09
C GLU A 66 -14.04 3.92 12.00
N HIS A 67 -14.17 5.25 12.07
CA HIS A 67 -15.44 5.94 11.91
C HIS A 67 -16.11 5.65 10.56
N LYS A 68 -15.35 5.56 9.46
CA LYS A 68 -15.91 5.21 8.15
C LYS A 68 -16.43 3.77 8.11
N PHE A 69 -15.74 2.81 8.73
CA PHE A 69 -16.26 1.44 8.81
C PHE A 69 -17.54 1.36 9.66
N CYS A 70 -17.62 2.06 10.78
CA CYS A 70 -18.85 2.13 11.58
C CYS A 70 -20.02 2.67 10.75
N SER A 71 -19.81 3.79 10.05
CA SER A 71 -20.83 4.38 9.17
C SER A 71 -21.26 3.43 8.04
N LEU A 72 -20.34 2.67 7.46
CA LEU A 72 -20.66 1.68 6.42
C LEU A 72 -21.46 0.49 6.98
N LEU A 73 -21.15 0.03 8.19
CA LEU A 73 -21.88 -1.05 8.85
C LEU A 73 -23.31 -0.60 9.21
N GLU A 74 -23.49 0.60 9.76
CA GLU A 74 -24.82 1.16 10.01
C GLU A 74 -25.63 1.31 8.71
N ARG A 75 -24.99 1.75 7.63
CA ARG A 75 -25.64 1.85 6.32
C ARG A 75 -26.00 0.47 5.77
N SER A 76 -25.14 -0.54 5.92
CA SER A 76 -25.42 -1.89 5.44
C SER A 76 -26.62 -2.51 6.15
N GLU A 77 -26.75 -2.29 7.45
CA GLU A 77 -27.90 -2.74 8.25
C GLU A 77 -29.19 -2.06 7.77
N LYS A 78 -29.16 -0.73 7.56
CA LYS A 78 -30.32 0.06 7.09
C LYS A 78 -30.83 -0.36 5.71
N VAL A 79 -29.95 -0.77 4.80
CA VAL A 79 -30.34 -1.20 3.44
C VAL A 79 -30.62 -2.70 3.35
N GLY A 80 -30.59 -3.44 4.48
CA GLY A 80 -30.82 -4.88 4.50
C GLY A 80 -29.76 -5.66 3.72
N ALA A 81 -28.49 -5.24 3.80
CA ALA A 81 -27.42 -5.89 3.06
C ALA A 81 -27.26 -7.38 3.45
N PRO A 82 -26.80 -8.25 2.53
CA PRO A 82 -26.58 -9.65 2.86
C PRO A 82 -25.60 -9.82 4.03
N ARG A 83 -25.90 -10.72 4.98
CA ARG A 83 -25.03 -11.01 6.15
C ARG A 83 -23.55 -11.25 5.80
N ARG A 84 -23.29 -11.88 4.64
CA ARG A 84 -21.92 -12.09 4.13
C ARG A 84 -21.15 -10.80 3.89
N MET A 85 -21.84 -9.74 3.45
CA MET A 85 -21.26 -8.42 3.21
C MET A 85 -20.91 -7.74 4.53
N GLU A 86 -21.80 -7.80 5.52
CA GLU A 86 -21.53 -7.25 6.86
C GLU A 86 -20.36 -7.97 7.54
N ALA A 87 -20.33 -9.30 7.47
CA ALA A 87 -19.20 -10.09 7.97
C ALA A 87 -17.88 -9.69 7.28
N TYR A 88 -17.92 -9.44 5.97
CA TYR A 88 -16.76 -8.96 5.22
C TYR A 88 -16.33 -7.55 5.64
N LEU A 89 -17.27 -6.62 5.86
CA LEU A 89 -16.96 -5.28 6.38
C LEU A 89 -16.33 -5.34 7.78
N ARG A 90 -16.87 -6.19 8.69
CA ARG A 90 -16.28 -6.40 10.03
C ARG A 90 -14.88 -7.01 9.94
N TYR A 91 -14.65 -7.92 8.99
CA TYR A 91 -13.31 -8.43 8.69
C TYR A 91 -12.38 -7.31 8.25
N LEU A 92 -12.72 -6.55 7.20
CA LEU A 92 -11.89 -5.48 6.65
C LEU A 92 -11.56 -4.41 7.70
N ARG A 93 -12.53 -4.02 8.53
CA ARG A 93 -12.36 -3.08 9.64
C ARG A 93 -11.16 -3.45 10.52
N ARG A 94 -11.06 -4.72 10.93
CA ARG A 94 -9.95 -5.23 11.79
C ARG A 94 -8.58 -5.13 11.13
N PHE A 95 -8.52 -5.20 9.80
CA PHE A 95 -7.27 -5.16 9.03
C PHE A 95 -6.97 -3.78 8.43
N SER A 96 -7.77 -2.76 8.74
CA SER A 96 -7.62 -1.44 8.12
C SER A 96 -7.01 -0.39 9.03
N THR A 97 -6.83 -0.66 10.33
CA THR A 97 -6.30 0.32 11.30
C THR A 97 -4.94 -0.07 11.88
N PHE A 98 -4.44 -1.29 11.62
CA PHE A 98 -3.17 -1.78 12.19
C PHE A 98 -1.95 -0.93 11.79
N PHE A 99 -2.03 -0.16 10.71
CA PHE A 99 -0.95 0.70 10.26
C PHE A 99 -0.50 1.69 11.36
N ALA A 100 -1.42 2.14 12.20
CA ALA A 100 -1.12 3.08 13.27
C ALA A 100 -0.28 2.47 14.41
N GLN A 101 -0.16 1.14 14.47
CA GLN A 101 0.69 0.43 15.42
C GLN A 101 2.17 0.43 14.98
N ALA A 102 2.43 0.56 13.68
CA ALA A 102 3.79 0.57 13.16
C ALA A 102 4.55 1.84 13.57
N PRO A 103 5.85 1.76 13.90
CA PRO A 103 6.68 2.93 14.25
C PRO A 103 6.74 4.00 13.14
N VAL A 104 6.45 3.61 11.91
CA VAL A 104 6.30 4.53 10.79
C VAL A 104 5.29 3.96 9.81
N THR A 105 4.49 4.82 9.20
CA THR A 105 3.69 4.48 8.03
C THR A 105 4.01 5.41 6.88
N ILE A 106 4.29 4.82 5.71
CA ILE A 106 4.53 5.55 4.48
C ILE A 106 3.21 5.60 3.72
N ALA A 107 2.62 6.79 3.60
CA ALA A 107 1.51 7.05 2.70
C ALA A 107 2.05 7.21 1.27
N VAL A 108 1.61 6.35 0.38
CA VAL A 108 2.03 6.33 -1.03
C VAL A 108 0.99 7.09 -1.82
N LEU A 109 1.40 8.17 -2.44
CA LEU A 109 0.58 9.01 -3.29
C LEU A 109 0.83 8.68 -4.75
N GLN A 110 -0.19 8.89 -5.56
CA GLN A 110 -0.18 8.77 -7.00
C GLN A 110 -0.58 10.10 -7.63
N LYS A 111 0.02 10.47 -8.77
CA LYS A 111 -0.57 11.42 -9.72
C LYS A 111 -0.89 10.68 -11.01
N ASP A 112 -1.88 11.18 -11.75
CA ASP A 112 -2.15 10.68 -13.11
C ASP A 112 -0.98 11.03 -14.05
N TYR A 113 -0.85 10.30 -15.15
CA TYR A 113 0.06 10.68 -16.23
C TYR A 113 -0.36 12.00 -16.86
N ASP A 114 0.59 12.67 -17.51
CA ASP A 114 0.30 13.92 -18.20
C ASP A 114 -0.78 13.71 -19.28
N LEU A 115 -1.65 14.72 -19.47
CA LEU A 115 -2.79 14.62 -20.38
C LEU A 115 -2.39 14.27 -21.83
N VAL A 116 -1.22 14.72 -22.27
CA VAL A 116 -0.68 14.36 -23.60
C VAL A 116 -0.43 12.86 -23.70
N ASP A 117 0.18 12.26 -22.67
CA ASP A 117 0.42 10.82 -22.62
C ASP A 117 -0.91 10.05 -22.55
N LEU A 118 -1.87 10.51 -21.72
CA LEU A 118 -3.19 9.87 -21.61
C LEU A 118 -3.98 9.91 -22.92
N ASN A 119 -4.00 11.05 -23.61
CA ASN A 119 -4.67 11.19 -24.91
C ASN A 119 -3.98 10.34 -25.99
N ALA A 120 -2.66 10.26 -25.99
CA ALA A 120 -1.92 9.39 -26.91
C ALA A 120 -2.23 7.91 -26.65
N ILE A 121 -2.28 7.49 -25.37
CA ILE A 121 -2.67 6.14 -24.97
C ILE A 121 -4.09 5.84 -25.43
N GLU A 122 -5.04 6.74 -25.21
CA GLU A 122 -6.42 6.57 -25.68
C GLU A 122 -6.48 6.42 -27.21
N LEU A 123 -5.77 7.26 -27.95
CA LEU A 123 -5.72 7.18 -29.41
C LEU A 123 -5.13 5.84 -29.89
N ILE A 124 -4.09 5.34 -29.24
CA ILE A 124 -3.41 4.09 -29.59
C ILE A 124 -4.26 2.87 -29.22
N LEU A 125 -4.85 2.86 -28.02
CA LEU A 125 -5.57 1.71 -27.47
C LEU A 125 -7.06 1.70 -27.83
N GLY A 126 -7.60 2.82 -28.33
CA GLY A 126 -9.02 3.01 -28.58
C GLY A 126 -9.88 3.08 -27.31
N GLN A 127 -9.26 3.26 -26.14
CA GLN A 127 -9.96 3.33 -24.85
C GLN A 127 -9.15 4.13 -23.82
N GLN A 128 -9.87 4.79 -22.91
CA GLN A 128 -9.29 5.44 -21.74
C GLN A 128 -8.56 4.42 -20.87
N HIS A 129 -7.27 4.66 -20.63
CA HIS A 129 -6.44 3.82 -19.78
C HIS A 129 -5.38 4.67 -19.07
N ASP A 130 -5.43 4.68 -17.74
CA ASP A 130 -4.39 5.30 -16.92
C ASP A 130 -3.39 4.22 -16.47
N PRO A 131 -2.16 4.19 -17.01
CA PRO A 131 -1.15 3.21 -16.64
C PRO A 131 -0.41 3.58 -15.33
N SER A 132 -0.65 4.77 -14.78
CA SER A 132 0.08 5.26 -13.61
C SER A 132 0.02 4.34 -12.38
N PRO A 133 -1.09 3.63 -12.05
CA PRO A 133 -1.10 2.67 -10.96
C PRO A 133 -0.05 1.56 -11.08
N HIS A 134 0.33 1.14 -12.29
CA HIS A 134 1.31 0.06 -12.50
C HIS A 134 2.70 0.47 -12.02
N GLY A 135 3.11 1.70 -12.34
CA GLY A 135 4.37 2.25 -11.86
C GLY A 135 4.39 2.38 -10.34
N VAL A 136 3.31 2.92 -9.75
CA VAL A 136 3.22 3.06 -8.28
C VAL A 136 3.25 1.70 -7.59
N ALA A 137 2.55 0.69 -8.13
CA ALA A 137 2.58 -0.68 -7.61
C ALA A 137 4.00 -1.29 -7.62
N ALA A 138 4.76 -1.09 -8.71
CA ALA A 138 6.15 -1.54 -8.80
C ALA A 138 7.04 -0.83 -7.75
N ALA A 139 6.84 0.48 -7.54
CA ALA A 139 7.55 1.23 -6.51
C ALA A 139 7.24 0.72 -5.09
N VAL A 140 5.97 0.35 -4.82
CA VAL A 140 5.60 -0.27 -3.55
C VAL A 140 6.24 -1.63 -3.37
N GLU A 141 6.28 -2.51 -4.38
CA GLU A 141 6.94 -3.82 -4.24
C GLU A 141 8.45 -3.67 -4.01
N ASN A 142 9.13 -2.76 -4.71
CA ASN A 142 10.54 -2.46 -4.44
C ASN A 142 10.77 -2.00 -3.00
N LEU A 143 9.90 -1.12 -2.49
CA LEU A 143 9.93 -0.65 -1.10
C LEU A 143 9.77 -1.82 -0.12
N LEU A 144 8.83 -2.72 -0.37
CA LEU A 144 8.58 -3.88 0.49
C LEU A 144 9.77 -4.86 0.51
N LEU A 145 10.38 -5.13 -0.64
CA LEU A 145 11.55 -6.00 -0.76
C LEU A 145 12.77 -5.37 -0.08
N ALA A 146 12.97 -4.06 -0.23
CA ALA A 146 14.03 -3.33 0.45
C ALA A 146 13.84 -3.35 1.96
N ALA A 147 12.62 -3.11 2.46
CA ALA A 147 12.33 -3.21 3.89
C ALA A 147 12.68 -4.60 4.44
N HIS A 148 12.27 -5.65 3.74
CA HIS A 148 12.58 -7.04 4.12
C HIS A 148 14.08 -7.35 4.10
N ALA A 149 14.81 -6.92 3.07
CA ALA A 149 16.26 -7.11 2.97
C ALA A 149 17.04 -6.39 4.07
N LEU A 150 16.47 -5.31 4.62
CA LEU A 150 17.02 -4.56 5.76
C LEU A 150 16.63 -5.15 7.12
N GLY A 151 15.80 -6.21 7.16
CA GLY A 151 15.35 -6.86 8.39
C GLY A 151 14.04 -6.30 8.96
N TYR A 152 13.35 -5.44 8.23
CA TYR A 152 12.06 -4.87 8.65
C TYR A 152 10.88 -5.68 8.08
N GLY A 153 9.78 -5.65 8.81
CA GLY A 153 8.47 -6.04 8.32
C GLY A 153 7.76 -4.87 7.68
N ALA A 154 6.98 -5.14 6.63
CA ALA A 154 6.10 -4.17 6.01
C ALA A 154 4.82 -4.84 5.47
N CYS A 155 3.77 -4.04 5.24
CA CYS A 155 2.57 -4.50 4.57
C CYS A 155 1.97 -3.40 3.70
N TRP A 156 1.82 -3.67 2.41
CA TRP A 156 0.97 -2.86 1.55
C TRP A 156 -0.50 -3.07 1.95
N THR A 157 -1.19 -1.98 2.32
CA THR A 157 -2.62 -2.00 2.65
C THR A 157 -3.41 -0.92 1.90
N HIS A 158 -4.58 -1.32 1.40
CA HIS A 158 -5.60 -0.44 0.81
C HIS A 158 -6.82 -0.25 1.72
N GLY A 159 -6.97 -1.06 2.77
CA GLY A 159 -8.10 -0.97 3.72
C GLY A 159 -8.36 0.46 4.25
N PRO A 160 -7.32 1.23 4.63
CA PRO A 160 -7.50 2.62 5.07
C PRO A 160 -8.17 3.54 4.05
N LEU A 161 -8.12 3.23 2.75
CA LEU A 161 -8.65 4.10 1.69
C LEU A 161 -10.18 4.24 1.73
N VAL A 162 -10.88 3.44 2.54
CA VAL A 162 -12.27 3.70 2.90
C VAL A 162 -12.49 5.13 3.43
N ALA A 163 -11.45 5.71 4.03
CA ALA A 163 -11.44 7.08 4.55
C ALA A 163 -10.50 8.00 3.75
N ARG A 164 -10.25 7.70 2.46
CA ARG A 164 -9.27 8.43 1.61
C ARG A 164 -9.33 9.95 1.78
N ASN A 165 -10.49 10.58 1.61
CA ASN A 165 -10.61 12.04 1.66
C ASN A 165 -10.19 12.63 3.02
N GLU A 166 -10.50 11.91 4.11
CA GLU A 166 -10.13 12.31 5.47
C GLU A 166 -8.62 12.18 5.68
N LEU A 167 -8.05 11.05 5.23
CA LEU A 167 -6.63 10.77 5.30
C LEU A 167 -5.82 11.78 4.47
N GLU A 168 -6.27 12.09 3.26
CA GLU A 168 -5.64 13.10 2.39
C GLU A 168 -5.63 14.47 3.05
N ARG A 169 -6.74 14.88 3.69
CA ARG A 169 -6.77 16.14 4.45
C ARG A 169 -5.80 16.11 5.63
N LEU A 170 -5.79 15.05 6.44
CA LEU A 170 -4.89 14.91 7.59
C LEU A 170 -3.41 14.93 7.17
N LEU A 171 -3.10 14.38 5.99
CA LEU A 171 -1.76 14.33 5.43
C LEU A 171 -1.37 15.60 4.64
N GLY A 172 -2.29 16.55 4.46
CA GLY A 172 -2.05 17.73 3.63
C GLY A 172 -1.86 17.42 2.14
N VAL A 173 -2.46 16.33 1.65
CA VAL A 173 -2.37 15.93 0.24
C VAL A 173 -3.17 16.91 -0.61
N ALA A 174 -2.48 17.53 -1.57
CA ALA A 174 -3.08 18.43 -2.54
C ALA A 174 -3.01 17.84 -3.96
N LYS A 175 -3.94 18.26 -4.83
CA LYS A 175 -3.88 17.94 -6.25
C LYS A 175 -2.51 18.33 -6.84
N PRO A 176 -1.97 17.58 -7.81
CA PRO A 176 -2.58 16.44 -8.52
C PRO A 176 -2.46 15.10 -7.78
N TRP A 177 -1.96 15.08 -6.55
CA TRP A 177 -1.73 13.84 -5.81
C TRP A 177 -3.02 13.28 -5.21
N ARG A 178 -3.10 11.95 -5.16
CA ARG A 178 -4.14 11.17 -4.48
C ARG A 178 -3.52 10.02 -3.70
N LEU A 179 -4.09 9.67 -2.56
CA LEU A 179 -3.61 8.56 -1.75
C LEU A 179 -3.90 7.22 -2.44
N PHE A 180 -2.83 6.54 -2.83
CA PHE A 180 -2.86 5.25 -3.52
C PHE A 180 -2.87 4.07 -2.56
N ALA A 181 -2.00 4.10 -1.55
CA ALA A 181 -1.83 3.02 -0.59
C ALA A 181 -1.17 3.52 0.70
N MET A 182 -1.18 2.68 1.74
CA MET A 182 -0.37 2.88 2.94
C MET A 182 0.56 1.68 3.14
N VAL A 183 1.77 1.96 3.64
CA VAL A 183 2.78 0.95 3.95
C VAL A 183 3.34 1.20 5.35
N PRO A 184 2.74 0.61 6.40
CA PRO A 184 3.38 0.51 7.70
C PRO A 184 4.68 -0.29 7.63
N VAL A 185 5.71 0.19 8.31
CA VAL A 185 7.05 -0.42 8.40
C VAL A 185 7.51 -0.43 9.85
N GLY A 186 8.21 -1.48 10.25
CA GLY A 186 8.83 -1.59 11.57
C GLY A 186 9.52 -2.94 11.76
N LEU A 187 10.21 -3.12 12.88
CA LEU A 187 10.71 -4.45 13.23
C LEU A 187 9.52 -5.40 13.45
N PRO A 188 9.52 -6.60 12.85
CA PRO A 188 8.40 -7.51 12.96
C PRO A 188 8.26 -8.01 14.41
N ALA A 189 7.03 -7.99 14.93
CA ALA A 189 6.66 -8.64 16.20
C ALA A 189 5.86 -9.93 15.96
N GLU A 190 5.95 -10.48 14.75
CA GLU A 190 5.32 -11.73 14.34
C GLU A 190 6.12 -12.38 13.22
N SER A 191 5.94 -13.69 13.05
CA SER A 191 6.51 -14.46 11.94
C SER A 191 5.41 -15.33 11.31
N PRO A 192 4.55 -14.73 10.46
CA PRO A 192 3.44 -15.47 9.87
C PRO A 192 3.96 -16.52 8.87
N PRO A 193 3.29 -17.69 8.77
CA PRO A 193 3.69 -18.71 7.81
C PRO A 193 3.57 -18.20 6.36
N ALA A 194 4.25 -18.88 5.45
CA ALA A 194 4.05 -18.66 4.02
C ALA A 194 2.57 -18.84 3.66
N ARG A 195 2.01 -17.88 2.91
CA ARG A 195 0.70 -18.09 2.30
C ARG A 195 0.87 -19.01 1.09
N PRO A 196 -0.08 -19.93 0.84
CA PRO A 196 -0.01 -20.78 -0.35
C PRO A 196 0.05 -19.91 -1.61
N ARG A 197 0.79 -20.40 -2.61
CA ARG A 197 0.85 -19.83 -3.95
C ARG A 197 0.21 -20.81 -4.91
N LYS A 198 -0.41 -20.27 -5.96
CA LYS A 198 -0.84 -21.08 -7.10
C LYS A 198 0.38 -21.82 -7.66
N PRO A 199 0.23 -23.06 -8.13
CA PRO A 199 1.26 -23.71 -8.91
C PRO A 199 1.65 -22.85 -10.13
N LEU A 200 2.90 -22.95 -10.58
CA LEU A 200 3.41 -22.08 -11.66
C LEU A 200 2.66 -22.31 -12.97
N GLU A 201 2.29 -23.56 -13.23
CA GLU A 201 1.51 -24.04 -14.36
C GLU A 201 0.09 -23.45 -14.42
N GLU A 202 -0.46 -22.93 -13.32
CA GLU A 202 -1.76 -22.23 -13.34
C GLU A 202 -1.62 -20.78 -13.85
N ILE A 203 -0.42 -20.22 -13.84
CA ILE A 203 -0.18 -18.79 -14.14
C ILE A 203 0.80 -18.55 -15.30
N VAL A 204 1.29 -19.62 -15.95
CA VAL A 204 2.23 -19.53 -17.08
C VAL A 204 1.78 -20.43 -18.22
N THR A 205 1.77 -19.88 -19.44
CA THR A 205 1.66 -20.63 -20.69
C THR A 205 2.95 -20.41 -21.49
N PHE A 206 3.67 -21.47 -21.81
CA PHE A 206 4.81 -21.42 -22.73
C PHE A 206 4.32 -21.72 -24.15
N LEU A 207 4.46 -20.76 -25.05
CA LEU A 207 4.23 -20.95 -26.48
C LEU A 207 5.57 -21.31 -27.15
N PRO A 208 5.58 -22.27 -28.09
CA PRO A 208 6.78 -22.68 -28.82
C PRO A 208 7.30 -21.59 -29.76
#